data_AF-A0A1I0K3J1-F1
#
_entry.id   AF-A0A1I0K3J1-F1
#
_cell.length_a   1.000
_cell.length_b   1.000
_cell.length_c   1.000
_cell.angle_alpha   90.00
_cell.angle_beta   90.00
_cell.angle_gamma   90.00
#
_symmetry.space_group_name_H-M   'P 1'
#
loop_
_entity.id
_entity.type
_entity.pdbx_description
1 polymer ?
#
loop_
_entity_poly.entity_id
_entity_poly.type
_entity_poly.pdbx_seq_one_letter_code
_entity_poly.pdbx_strand_id
1 'polypeptide(L)' 'MTLVARTTRSVSLTDAGRRLLESASPAVAQVRAALTEVTAKPGEVAGRVRLTVPRSAFHFVIEPVLPKFRVSSSSAIW' A
#
# COMPACT_ATOMS: atom_id res chain seq x y z
N MET A 1 -26.23 -0.93 -11.97
CA MET A 1 -25.77 -0.61 -10.60
C MET A 1 -24.41 0.08 -10.71
N THR A 2 -24.30 1.33 -10.28
CA THR A 2 -23.06 2.12 -10.43
C THR A 2 -22.23 2.02 -9.17
N LEU A 3 -20.96 1.64 -9.27
CA LEU A 3 -20.05 1.48 -8.13
C LEU A 3 -19.20 2.73 -7.87
N VAL A 4 -18.96 3.50 -8.92
CA VAL A 4 -18.09 4.68 -8.89
C VAL A 4 -18.85 5.86 -9.48
N ALA A 5 -18.99 6.92 -8.70
CA ALA A 5 -19.45 8.21 -9.20
C ALA A 5 -18.23 8.98 -9.71
N ARG A 6 -18.22 9.35 -10.99
CA ARG A 6 -17.13 10.11 -11.60
C ARG A 6 -17.64 11.42 -12.17
N THR A 7 -16.89 12.48 -11.90
CA THR A 7 -16.90 13.78 -12.60
C THR A 7 -15.50 14.00 -13.18
N THR A 8 -15.33 14.98 -14.08
CA THR A 8 -14.02 15.25 -14.73
C THR A 8 -12.89 15.56 -13.74
N ARG A 9 -13.21 16.08 -12.56
CA ARG A 9 -12.26 16.47 -11.51
C ARG A 9 -12.21 15.50 -10.32
N SER A 10 -13.20 14.64 -10.14
CA SER A 10 -13.34 13.86 -8.92
C SER A 10 -13.98 12.50 -9.15
N VAL A 11 -13.50 11.53 -8.38
CA VAL A 11 -13.94 10.15 -8.39
C VAL A 11 -14.25 9.75 -6.94
N SER A 12 -15.44 9.22 -6.70
CA SER A 12 -15.90 8.75 -5.39
C SER A 12 -16.65 7.42 -5.51
N LEU A 13 -16.73 6.67 -4.42
CA LEU A 13 -17.54 5.47 -4.36
C LEU A 13 -19.01 5.82 -4.10
N THR A 14 -19.91 5.15 -4.83
CA THR A 14 -21.33 5.14 -4.48
C THR A 14 -21.56 4.25 -3.24
N ASP A 15 -22.77 4.26 -2.67
CA ASP A 15 -23.11 3.34 -1.58
C ASP A 15 -22.93 1.87 -1.96
N ALA A 16 -23.30 1.52 -3.20
CA ALA A 16 -23.07 0.19 -3.77
C ALA A 16 -21.57 -0.14 -3.86
N GLY A 17 -20.73 0.83 -4.26
CA GLY A 17 -19.29 0.67 -4.30
C GLY A 17 -18.66 0.49 -2.92
N ARG A 18 -19.14 1.22 -1.91
CA ARG A 18 -18.67 1.07 -0.52
C ARG A 18 -18.97 -0.32 0.04
N ARG A 19 -20.20 -0.81 -0.12
CA ARG A 19 -20.60 -2.15 0.35
C ARG A 19 -19.81 -3.27 -0.31
N LEU A 20 -19.51 -3.13 -1.61
CA LEU A 20 -18.66 -4.09 -2.33
C LEU A 20 -17.22 -4.03 -1.81
N LEU A 21 -16.68 -2.84 -1.58
CA LEU A 21 -15.33 -2.70 -1.05
C LEU A 21 -15.22 -3.34 0.34
N GLU A 22 -16.15 -3.04 1.25
CA GLU A 22 -16.17 -3.60 2.61
C GLU A 22 -16.22 -5.13 2.61
N SER A 23 -17.03 -5.74 1.74
CA SER A 23 -17.13 -7.20 1.67
C SER A 23 -15.95 -7.87 0.96
N ALA A 24 -15.39 -7.24 -0.07
CA ALA A 24 -14.31 -7.82 -0.88
C ALA A 24 -12.91 -7.58 -0.31
N SER A 25 -12.71 -6.49 0.45
CA SER A 25 -11.43 -6.13 1.06
C SER A 25 -10.74 -7.27 1.83
N PRO A 26 -11.41 -8.03 2.72
CA PRO A 26 -10.74 -9.10 3.47
C PRO A 26 -10.25 -10.24 2.56
N ALA A 27 -11.03 -10.64 1.56
CA ALA A 27 -10.63 -11.71 0.63
C ALA A 27 -9.41 -11.31 -0.21
N VAL A 28 -9.40 -10.08 -0.73
CA VAL A 28 -8.27 -9.54 -1.47
C VAL A 28 -7.02 -9.44 -0.57
N ALA A 29 -7.19 -9.04 0.69
CA ALA A 29 -6.09 -8.99 1.65
C ALA A 29 -5.49 -10.38 1.92
N GLN A 30 -6.33 -11.42 2.05
CA GLN A 30 -5.88 -12.80 2.24
C GLN A 30 -5.09 -13.32 1.04
N VAL A 31 -5.58 -13.10 -0.19
CA VAL A 31 -4.86 -13.50 -1.40
C VAL A 31 -3.48 -12.82 -1.46
N ARG A 32 -3.42 -11.51 -1.15
CA ARG A 32 -2.16 -10.78 -1.11
C ARG A 32 -1.21 -11.32 -0.04
N ALA A 33 -1.71 -11.70 1.13
CA ALA A 33 -0.91 -12.29 2.21
C ALA A 33 -0.32 -13.63 1.77
N ALA A 34 -1.13 -14.53 1.21
CA ALA A 34 -0.67 -15.82 0.70
C ALA A 34 0.41 -15.66 -0.40
N LEU A 35 0.22 -14.71 -1.33
CA LEU A 35 1.24 -14.40 -2.33
C LEU A 35 2.54 -13.86 -1.71
N THR A 36 2.43 -13.08 -0.63
CA THR A 36 3.59 -12.57 0.10
C THR A 36 4.33 -13.71 0.79
N GLU A 37 3.63 -14.65 1.41
CA GLU A 37 4.23 -15.83 2.06
C GLU A 37 5.01 -16.71 1.07
N VAL A 38 4.46 -16.93 -0.13
CA VAL A 38 5.14 -17.71 -1.19
C VAL A 38 6.37 -16.98 -1.74
N THR A 39 6.34 -15.65 -1.77
CA THR A 39 7.43 -14.82 -2.31
C THR A 39 8.50 -14.49 -1.24
N ALA A 40 8.16 -14.59 0.04
CA ALA A 40 9.06 -14.29 1.14
C ALA A 40 10.14 -15.37 1.29
N LYS A 41 11.32 -15.14 0.69
CA LYS A 41 12.53 -15.87 1.07
C LYS A 41 12.94 -15.49 2.50
N PRO A 42 13.32 -16.45 3.36
CA PRO A 42 13.79 -16.13 4.71
C PRO A 42 15.00 -15.18 4.63
N GLY A 43 14.83 -13.95 5.11
CA GLY A 43 15.91 -12.95 5.24
C GLY A 43 15.93 -11.81 4.21
N GLU A 44 15.09 -11.83 3.17
CA GLU A 44 15.09 -10.77 2.15
C GLU A 44 13.79 -9.96 2.21
N VAL A 45 13.77 -8.89 3.01
CA VAL A 45 12.74 -7.84 2.92
C VAL A 45 13.05 -6.97 1.71
N ALA A 46 12.76 -7.49 0.51
CA ALA A 46 12.86 -6.75 -0.74
C ALA A 46 11.46 -6.31 -1.20
N GLY A 47 11.26 -5.01 -1.39
CA GLY A 47 10.00 -4.49 -1.89
C GLY A 47 9.92 -2.96 -1.91
N ARG A 48 9.09 -2.43 -2.80
CA ARG A 48 8.86 -0.98 -2.91
C ARG A 48 7.77 -0.56 -1.92
N VAL A 49 8.15 0.12 -0.85
CA VAL A 49 7.20 0.71 0.11
C VAL A 49 6.69 2.04 -0.45
N ARG A 50 5.38 2.13 -0.71
CA ARG A 50 4.71 3.38 -1.12
C ARG A 50 3.88 3.92 0.04
N LEU A 51 4.30 5.06 0.58
CA LEU A 51 3.62 5.75 1.68
C LEU A 51 2.82 6.95 1.14
N THR A 52 1.58 7.09 1.58
CA THR A 52 0.78 8.31 1.37
C THR A 52 0.71 9.05 2.69
N VAL A 53 1.37 10.19 2.78
CA VAL A 53 1.47 10.97 4.02
C VAL A 53 1.33 12.48 3.77
N PRO A 54 0.83 13.24 4.75
CA PRO A 54 0.88 14.70 4.71
C PRO A 54 2.33 15.21 4.64
N ARG A 55 2.55 16.33 3.94
CA ARG A 55 3.90 16.91 3.74
C ARG A 55 4.64 17.20 5.05
N SER A 56 3.92 17.58 6.10
CA SER A 56 4.48 17.80 7.44
C SER A 56 5.03 16.51 8.05
N ALA A 57 4.31 15.40 7.93
CA ALA A 57 4.75 14.11 8.45
C ALA A 57 6.05 13.62 7.78
N PHE A 58 6.29 14.00 6.52
CA PHE A 58 7.54 13.67 5.85
C PHE A 58 8.76 14.29 6.57
N HIS A 59 8.72 15.60 6.84
CA HIS A 59 9.86 16.31 7.41
C HIS A 59 10.09 15.96 8.90
N PHE A 60 9.01 15.82 9.67
CA PHE A 60 9.12 15.59 11.11
C PHE A 60 9.36 14.12 11.49
N VAL A 61 8.95 13.17 10.65
CA VAL A 61 8.94 11.74 11.01
C VAL A 61 9.70 10.89 10.01
N ILE A 62 9.46 11.04 8.70
CA ILE A 62 9.99 10.12 7.68
C ILE A 62 11.45 10.41 7.34
N GLU A 63 11.80 11.68 7.15
CA GLU A 63 13.16 12.12 6.82
C GLU A 63 14.22 11.66 7.85
N PRO A 64 14.02 11.80 9.18
CA PRO A 64 15.01 11.34 10.16
C PRO A 64 15.12 9.82 10.30
N VAL A 65 14.10 9.05 9.90
CA VAL A 65 14.13 7.56 9.99
C VAL A 65 14.62 6.89 8.70
N LEU A 66 14.62 7.62 7.57
CA LEU A 66 15.10 7.14 6.27
C LEU A 66 16.52 6.54 6.31
N PRO A 67 17.50 7.16 7.01
CA PRO A 67 18.86 6.60 7.10
C PRO A 67 18.89 5.24 7.78
N LYS A 68 18.09 5.05 8.85
CA LYS A 68 17.99 3.77 9.57
C LYS A 68 17.33 2.69 8.71
N PHE A 69 16.35 3.08 7.89
CA PHE A 69 15.70 2.18 6.95
C PHE A 69 16.65 1.71 5.82
N ARG A 70 17.51 2.60 5.32
CA ARG A 70 18.48 2.29 4.24
C ARG A 70 19.57 1.30 4.64
N VAL A 71 19.95 1.23 5.92
CA VAL A 71 20.99 0.31 6.41
C VAL A 71 20.51 -1.14 6.45
N SER A 72 19.19 -1.38 6.47
CA SER A 72 18.62 -2.74 6.57
C SER A 72 18.42 -3.45 5.22
N SER A 73 18.51 -2.75 4.09
CA SER A 73 18.01 -3.27 2.81
C SER A 73 18.92 -2.88 1.64
N SER A 74 20.16 -3.37 1.65
CA SER A 74 20.99 -3.39 0.44
C SER A 74 20.81 -4.73 -0.26
N SER A 75 19.89 -4.80 -1.22
CA SER A 75 19.92 -5.82 -2.27
C SER A 75 19.94 -5.07 -3.59
N ALA A 76 21.17 -4.86 -4.07
CA ALA A 76 21.44 -4.37 -5.40
C ALA A 76 21.10 -5.48 -6.38
N ILE A 77 20.07 -5.29 -7.21
CA ILE A 77 19.96 -5.94 -8.52
C ILE A 77 18.89 -5.21 -9.33
N TRP A 78 19.37 -4.45 -10.31
CA TRP A 78 18.71 -4.38 -11.61
C TRP A 78 18.99 -5.70 -12.33
#